data_AF-A0A7Y0NR36-F1
#
_entry.id   AF-A0A7Y0NR36-F1
#
_cell.length_a   1.000
_cell.length_b   1.000
_cell.length_c   1.000
_cell.angle_alpha   90.00
_cell.angle_beta   90.00
_cell.angle_gamma   90.00
#
_symmetry.space_group_name_H-M   'P 1'
#
loop_
_entity.id
_entity.type
_entity.pdbx_description
1 polymer ?
#
loop_
_entity_poly.entity_id
_entity_poly.type
_entity_poly.pdbx_seq_one_letter_code
_entity_poly.pdbx_strand_id
1 'polypeptide(L)'
;MFEGKKRTHVISVGTPEKVNYAYDLKQGALLEVWRGDFMDVKEMWQDRGEPQLAKPLGSVLPLSAAPALAVLADKEAAWPDSIAFDDLQNKGYVLDKSKMPTFLYEANGADVTDKITVLSDGTALSRTISISNSKQPLYCRIAAASTIEAHKNNTYIVGDKAYTLKVADGTKAFIRKTQKGKELLVLLANATDSLTYSLTW
;
A
#
# COMPACT_ATOMS: atom_id res chain seq x y z
N MET A 1 -15.70 4.06 -2.15
CA MET A 1 -15.49 3.62 -3.55
C MET A 1 -14.05 3.88 -3.89
N PHE A 2 -13.36 2.99 -4.60
CA PHE A 2 -12.02 3.25 -5.07
C PHE A 2 -11.91 2.78 -6.53
N GLU A 3 -11.46 3.66 -7.43
CA GLU A 3 -11.41 3.40 -8.89
C GLU A 3 -12.74 2.88 -9.46
N GLY A 4 -13.87 3.48 -9.05
CA GLY A 4 -15.19 3.08 -9.53
C GLY A 4 -15.70 1.72 -9.03
N LYS A 5 -15.00 1.07 -8.09
CA LYS A 5 -15.41 -0.21 -7.48
C LYS A 5 -15.68 -0.07 -5.97
N LYS A 6 -16.72 -0.76 -5.48
CA LYS A 6 -17.02 -0.87 -4.04
C LYS A 6 -16.04 -1.88 -3.44
N ARG A 7 -15.17 -1.42 -2.55
CA ARG A 7 -14.22 -2.25 -1.81
C ARG A 7 -14.88 -2.64 -0.48
N THR A 8 -14.97 -3.93 -0.21
CA THR A 8 -15.77 -4.47 0.91
C THR A 8 -14.94 -4.99 2.08
N HIS A 9 -13.63 -5.13 1.91
CA HIS A 9 -12.71 -5.67 2.90
C HIS A 9 -11.62 -4.64 3.19
N VAL A 10 -12.03 -3.45 3.62
CA VAL A 10 -11.14 -2.32 3.84
C VAL A 10 -11.11 -1.98 5.32
N ILE A 11 -9.92 -1.79 5.87
CA ILE A 11 -9.72 -1.16 7.17
C ILE A 11 -9.24 0.26 6.93
N SER A 12 -9.95 1.23 7.51
CA SER A 12 -9.49 2.62 7.59
C SER A 12 -8.85 2.84 8.96
N VAL A 13 -7.67 3.44 8.97
CA VAL A 13 -6.87 3.71 10.17
C VAL A 13 -6.67 5.21 10.27
N GLY A 14 -7.02 5.78 11.41
CA GLY A 14 -6.77 7.18 11.70
C GLY A 14 -5.82 7.35 12.87
N THR A 15 -5.03 8.43 12.85
CA THR A 15 -4.05 8.72 13.89
C THR A 15 -4.25 10.11 14.51
N PRO A 16 -3.74 10.35 15.73
CA PRO A 16 -3.81 11.66 16.38
C PRO A 16 -3.15 12.80 15.58
N GLU A 17 -2.18 12.48 14.72
CA GLU A 17 -1.51 13.42 13.82
C GLU A 17 -2.40 13.87 12.64
N LYS A 18 -3.66 13.44 12.60
CA LYS A 18 -4.61 13.66 11.50
C LYS A 18 -4.10 13.12 10.16
N VAL A 19 -3.29 12.06 10.20
CA VAL A 19 -2.86 11.30 9.04
C VAL A 19 -3.60 9.98 9.07
N ASN A 20 -4.29 9.67 7.99
CA ASN A 20 -5.18 8.53 7.92
C ASN A 20 -4.91 7.75 6.64
N TYR A 21 -5.29 6.47 6.62
CA TYR A 21 -5.17 5.65 5.41
C TYR A 21 -6.22 4.54 5.35
N ALA A 22 -6.45 4.02 4.14
CA ALA A 22 -7.33 2.90 3.89
C ALA A 22 -6.54 1.72 3.28
N TYR A 23 -6.75 0.53 3.84
CA TYR A 23 -6.02 -0.69 3.51
C TYR A 23 -6.96 -1.81 3.04
N ASP A 24 -6.72 -2.37 1.84
CA ASP A 24 -7.50 -3.48 1.29
C ASP A 24 -6.93 -4.83 1.78
N LEU A 25 -7.69 -5.49 2.66
CA LEU A 25 -7.33 -6.77 3.26
C LEU A 25 -7.31 -7.93 2.27
N LYS A 26 -7.90 -7.78 1.08
CA LYS A 26 -7.89 -8.80 0.04
C LYS A 26 -6.74 -8.66 -0.94
N GLN A 27 -6.02 -7.55 -0.91
CA GLN A 27 -4.96 -7.24 -1.86
C GLN A 27 -3.63 -6.87 -1.17
N GLY A 28 -3.66 -6.63 0.14
CA GLY A 28 -2.55 -6.00 0.85
C GLY A 28 -2.25 -4.60 0.32
N ALA A 29 -3.26 -3.93 -0.25
CA ALA A 29 -3.07 -2.67 -0.98
C ALA A 29 -3.32 -1.47 -0.06
N LEU A 30 -2.41 -0.51 -0.06
CA LEU A 30 -2.63 0.82 0.52
C LEU A 30 -3.39 1.63 -0.52
N LEU A 31 -4.71 1.78 -0.32
CA LEU A 31 -5.60 2.36 -1.32
C LEU A 31 -5.42 3.88 -1.42
N GLU A 32 -5.44 4.54 -0.27
CA GLU A 32 -5.39 5.99 -0.18
C GLU A 32 -4.84 6.41 1.18
N VAL A 33 -4.25 7.60 1.20
CA VAL A 33 -3.79 8.27 2.41
C VAL A 33 -4.36 9.68 2.42
N TRP A 34 -4.69 10.23 3.58
CA TRP A 34 -5.21 11.60 3.64
C TRP A 34 -4.82 12.32 4.92
N ARG A 35 -4.77 13.66 4.84
CA ARG A 35 -4.63 14.53 6.00
C ARG A 35 -5.94 15.26 6.28
N GLY A 36 -6.36 15.26 7.54
CA GLY A 36 -7.59 15.89 7.98
C GLY A 36 -8.36 15.02 8.97
N ASP A 37 -9.66 15.28 9.05
CA ASP A 37 -10.54 14.49 9.89
C ASP A 37 -10.69 13.06 9.32
N PHE A 38 -11.16 12.14 10.15
CA PHE A 38 -11.07 10.72 9.81
C PHE A 38 -11.96 10.35 8.61
N MET A 39 -13.27 10.20 8.81
CA MET A 39 -14.13 9.68 7.76
C MET A 39 -15.60 10.02 7.99
N ASP A 40 -16.32 10.28 6.91
CA ASP A 40 -17.78 10.33 6.90
C ASP A 40 -18.33 8.95 6.53
N VAL A 41 -19.16 8.40 7.43
CA VAL A 41 -19.86 7.12 7.26
C VAL A 41 -21.38 7.29 7.30
N LYS A 42 -21.89 8.51 7.11
CA LYS A 42 -23.32 8.85 7.15
C LYS A 42 -24.17 7.90 6.32
N GLU A 43 -23.75 7.60 5.09
CA GLU A 43 -24.46 6.72 4.16
C GLU A 43 -24.60 5.26 4.67
N MET A 44 -23.84 4.85 5.68
CA MET A 44 -23.93 3.51 6.26
C MET A 44 -25.04 3.35 7.31
N TRP A 45 -25.50 4.45 7.90
CA TRP A 45 -26.46 4.41 9.02
C TRP A 45 -27.68 5.31 8.81
N GLN A 46 -27.53 6.43 8.11
CA GLN A 46 -28.62 7.32 7.76
C GLN A 46 -29.20 6.93 6.40
N ASP A 47 -30.53 6.86 6.32
CA ASP A 47 -31.30 6.68 5.08
C ASP A 47 -30.72 5.56 4.19
N ARG A 48 -30.62 4.34 4.78
CA ARG A 48 -29.94 3.10 4.31
C ARG A 48 -30.27 2.62 2.88
N GLY A 49 -30.13 3.48 1.88
CA GLY A 49 -30.11 3.16 0.45
C GLY A 49 -28.68 2.97 -0.04
N GLU A 50 -28.52 2.39 -1.24
CA GLU A 50 -27.23 2.47 -1.91
C GLU A 50 -27.01 3.90 -2.43
N PRO A 51 -25.79 4.45 -2.31
CA PRO A 51 -24.56 3.75 -1.98
C PRO A 51 -24.19 3.81 -0.49
N GLN A 52 -23.81 2.68 0.12
CA GLN A 52 -23.30 2.62 1.50
C GLN A 52 -21.77 2.77 1.53
N LEU A 53 -21.27 4.00 1.63
CA LEU A 53 -19.84 4.29 1.49
C LEU A 53 -19.25 5.01 2.71
N ALA A 54 -17.97 4.74 2.89
CA ALA A 54 -17.07 5.50 3.72
C ALA A 54 -16.37 6.52 2.82
N LYS A 55 -16.30 7.79 3.25
CA LYS A 55 -15.66 8.88 2.50
C LYS A 55 -14.61 9.57 3.38
N PRO A 56 -13.33 9.61 2.98
CA PRO A 56 -12.30 10.31 3.75
C PRO A 56 -12.62 11.81 3.86
N LEU A 57 -12.29 12.40 5.01
CA LEU A 57 -12.52 13.83 5.28
C LEU A 57 -11.19 14.59 5.27
N GLY A 58 -10.73 15.03 4.09
CA GLY A 58 -9.53 15.85 4.02
C GLY A 58 -8.87 15.88 2.65
N SER A 59 -7.56 16.16 2.66
CA SER A 59 -6.73 16.14 1.45
C SER A 59 -6.29 14.72 1.16
N VAL A 60 -6.94 14.10 0.18
CA VAL A 60 -6.77 12.68 -0.18
C VAL A 60 -5.74 12.53 -1.29
N LEU A 61 -4.78 11.64 -1.07
CA LEU A 61 -3.91 11.10 -2.10
C LEU A 61 -4.35 9.67 -2.41
N PRO A 62 -4.98 9.42 -3.57
CA PRO A 62 -5.25 8.07 -4.04
C PRO A 62 -3.94 7.40 -4.48
N LEU A 63 -3.83 6.10 -4.20
CA LEU A 63 -2.68 5.27 -4.55
C LEU A 63 -3.12 4.17 -5.52
N SER A 64 -3.12 2.90 -5.08
CA SER A 64 -3.32 1.75 -5.97
C SER A 64 -4.14 0.69 -5.26
N ALA A 65 -5.07 0.06 -6.00
CA ALA A 65 -5.78 -1.12 -5.53
C ALA A 65 -5.18 -2.46 -6.00
N ALA A 66 -4.14 -2.41 -6.83
CA ALA A 66 -3.39 -3.60 -7.22
C ALA A 66 -2.70 -4.23 -6.00
N PRO A 67 -2.48 -5.56 -5.99
CA PRO A 67 -1.85 -6.24 -4.88
C PRO A 67 -0.43 -5.72 -4.64
N ALA A 68 -0.02 -5.62 -3.37
CA ALA A 68 1.30 -5.11 -3.02
C ALA A 68 2.43 -6.08 -3.41
N LEU A 69 2.16 -7.38 -3.35
CA LEU A 69 3.10 -8.46 -3.67
C LEU A 69 2.58 -9.31 -4.83
N ALA A 70 3.49 -9.73 -5.70
CA ALA A 70 3.18 -10.63 -6.81
C ALA A 70 4.38 -11.53 -7.16
N VAL A 71 4.06 -12.73 -7.65
CA VAL A 71 5.02 -13.58 -8.36
C VAL A 71 5.01 -13.12 -9.82
N LEU A 72 6.18 -12.77 -10.35
CA LEU A 72 6.33 -12.38 -11.75
C LEU A 72 7.32 -13.34 -12.42
N ALA A 73 7.04 -13.70 -13.68
CA ALA A 73 7.92 -14.55 -14.48
C ALA A 73 9.31 -13.91 -14.66
N ASP A 74 9.33 -12.59 -14.83
CA ASP A 74 10.53 -11.77 -14.91
C ASP A 74 10.22 -10.31 -14.51
N LYS A 75 11.25 -9.46 -14.54
CA LYS A 75 11.13 -8.04 -14.18
C LYS A 75 10.22 -7.23 -15.11
N GLU A 76 9.95 -7.68 -16.34
CA GLU A 76 9.15 -6.98 -17.34
C GLU A 76 7.68 -7.45 -17.38
N ALA A 77 7.38 -8.62 -16.82
CA ALA A 77 6.03 -9.19 -16.77
C ALA A 77 5.01 -8.24 -16.11
N ALA A 78 3.84 -8.08 -16.73
CA ALA A 78 2.81 -7.14 -16.27
C ALA A 78 2.40 -7.38 -14.81
N TRP A 79 2.17 -6.30 -14.07
CA TRP A 79 1.66 -6.41 -12.70
C TRP A 79 0.22 -6.94 -12.72
N PRO A 80 -0.15 -7.93 -11.91
CA PRO A 80 -1.52 -8.42 -11.85
C PRO A 80 -2.45 -7.35 -11.29
N ASP A 81 -3.66 -7.25 -11.83
CA ASP A 81 -4.67 -6.30 -11.33
C ASP A 81 -5.26 -6.73 -9.97
N SER A 82 -5.21 -8.02 -9.65
CA SER A 82 -5.67 -8.59 -8.38
C SER A 82 -4.93 -9.89 -8.03
N ILE A 83 -4.81 -10.18 -6.74
CA ILE A 83 -4.49 -11.52 -6.23
C ILE A 83 -5.78 -12.29 -5.94
N ALA A 84 -5.81 -13.59 -6.24
CA ALA A 84 -6.96 -14.44 -6.00
C ALA A 84 -7.17 -14.66 -4.49
N PHE A 85 -8.40 -15.00 -4.10
CA PHE A 85 -8.74 -15.22 -2.69
C PHE A 85 -7.92 -16.35 -2.06
N ASP A 86 -7.68 -17.43 -2.80
CA ASP A 86 -6.90 -18.57 -2.31
C ASP A 86 -5.41 -18.24 -2.19
N ASP A 87 -4.93 -17.27 -2.98
CA ASP A 87 -3.53 -16.83 -3.01
C ASP A 87 -3.22 -15.72 -2.00
N LEU A 88 -4.24 -15.11 -1.39
CA LEU A 88 -4.09 -14.17 -0.28
C LEU A 88 -5.01 -14.53 0.88
N GLN A 89 -4.43 -15.02 1.97
CA GLN A 89 -5.17 -15.37 3.18
C GLN A 89 -4.90 -14.35 4.27
N ASN A 90 -5.89 -13.51 4.57
CA ASN A 90 -5.82 -12.60 5.70
C ASN A 90 -5.74 -13.38 7.03
N LYS A 91 -4.78 -13.02 7.90
CA LYS A 91 -4.58 -13.61 9.23
C LYS A 91 -4.83 -12.60 10.36
N GLY A 92 -5.45 -11.46 10.05
CA GLY A 92 -5.77 -10.39 10.98
C GLY A 92 -4.69 -9.31 11.06
N TYR A 93 -4.59 -8.66 12.22
CA TYR A 93 -3.58 -7.65 12.50
C TYR A 93 -3.25 -7.64 14.00
N VAL A 94 -2.06 -7.16 14.34
CA VAL A 94 -1.65 -6.90 15.72
C VAL A 94 -1.37 -5.42 15.91
N LEU A 95 -1.72 -4.88 17.08
CA LEU A 95 -1.46 -3.49 17.43
C LEU A 95 -0.18 -3.37 18.24
N ASP A 96 0.67 -2.42 17.90
CA ASP A 96 1.82 -2.09 18.73
C ASP A 96 1.44 -1.20 19.93
N LYS A 97 2.45 -0.79 20.72
CA LYS A 97 2.24 0.07 21.90
C LYS A 97 1.59 1.41 21.54
N SER A 98 1.81 1.91 20.33
CA SER A 98 1.24 3.14 19.78
C SER A 98 -0.09 2.91 19.07
N LYS A 99 -0.67 1.70 19.18
CA LYS A 99 -1.93 1.31 18.53
C LYS A 99 -1.87 1.34 17.00
N MET A 100 -0.68 1.28 16.42
CA MET A 100 -0.54 1.14 14.96
C MET A 100 -0.63 -0.33 14.56
N PRO A 101 -1.42 -0.67 13.52
CA PRO A 101 -1.57 -2.04 13.08
C PRO A 101 -0.37 -2.52 12.28
N THR A 102 -0.01 -3.79 12.50
CA THR A 102 0.75 -4.62 11.57
C THR A 102 -0.20 -5.66 11.02
N PHE A 103 -0.50 -5.58 9.73
CA PHE A 103 -1.38 -6.54 9.05
C PHE A 103 -0.63 -7.83 8.81
N LEU A 104 -1.31 -8.95 9.06
CA LEU A 104 -0.78 -10.31 8.92
C LEU A 104 -1.55 -11.01 7.81
N TYR A 105 -0.86 -11.53 6.82
CA TYR A 105 -1.48 -12.32 5.75
C TYR A 105 -0.49 -13.29 5.14
N GLU A 106 -1.00 -14.34 4.50
CA GLU A 106 -0.22 -15.14 3.57
C GLU A 106 -0.47 -14.60 2.17
N ALA A 107 0.57 -14.45 1.34
CA ALA A 107 0.44 -14.11 -0.07
C ALA A 107 1.40 -14.94 -0.93
N ASN A 108 0.87 -15.62 -1.95
CA ASN A 108 1.66 -16.47 -2.85
C ASN A 108 2.52 -17.51 -2.12
N GLY A 109 2.00 -18.06 -1.01
CA GLY A 109 2.69 -19.06 -0.19
C GLY A 109 3.81 -18.52 0.71
N ALA A 110 3.92 -17.19 0.88
CA ALA A 110 4.79 -16.55 1.86
C ALA A 110 3.96 -15.93 3.00
N ASP A 111 4.47 -16.02 4.22
CA ASP A 111 3.92 -15.25 5.34
C ASP A 111 4.36 -13.79 5.22
N VAL A 112 3.45 -12.86 5.45
CA VAL A 112 3.68 -11.43 5.28
C VAL A 112 3.24 -10.67 6.52
N THR A 113 4.13 -9.78 6.96
CA THR A 113 3.84 -8.72 7.92
C THR A 113 3.93 -7.39 7.20
N ASP A 114 2.90 -6.57 7.34
CA ASP A 114 2.80 -5.26 6.67
C ASP A 114 2.47 -4.20 7.70
N LYS A 115 3.51 -3.52 8.17
CA LYS A 115 3.42 -2.50 9.20
C LYS A 115 3.36 -1.13 8.56
N ILE A 116 2.34 -0.36 8.93
CA ILE A 116 2.17 1.03 8.49
C ILE A 116 2.14 1.94 9.70
N THR A 117 3.09 2.88 9.75
CA THR A 117 3.21 3.87 10.83
C THR A 117 3.20 5.29 10.28
N VAL A 118 2.76 6.24 11.09
CA VAL A 118 2.84 7.66 10.80
C VAL A 118 4.03 8.25 11.57
N LEU A 119 4.80 9.14 10.95
CA LEU A 119 5.84 9.89 11.66
C LEU A 119 5.20 10.83 12.69
N SER A 120 5.85 11.04 13.83
CA SER A 120 5.29 11.83 14.93
C SER A 120 4.97 13.29 14.59
N ASP A 121 5.57 13.84 13.53
CA ASP A 121 5.29 15.18 13.01
C ASP A 121 4.17 15.20 11.95
N GLY A 122 3.56 14.05 11.63
CA GLY A 122 2.51 13.91 10.63
C GLY A 122 2.97 14.15 9.18
N THR A 123 4.28 14.25 8.94
CA THR A 123 4.82 14.64 7.63
C THR A 123 4.87 13.48 6.65
N ALA A 124 5.01 12.24 7.14
CA ALA A 124 5.12 11.06 6.29
C ALA A 124 4.44 9.83 6.89
N LEU A 125 4.07 8.93 6.00
CA LEU A 125 3.68 7.56 6.33
C LEU A 125 4.85 6.64 5.97
N SER A 126 5.22 5.74 6.87
CA SER A 126 6.23 4.71 6.65
C SER A 126 5.56 3.35 6.57
N ARG A 127 5.93 2.56 5.57
CA ARG A 127 5.43 1.19 5.37
C ARG A 127 6.59 0.23 5.31
N THR A 128 6.50 -0.84 6.10
CA THR A 128 7.46 -1.94 6.15
C THR A 128 6.73 -3.23 5.83
N ILE A 129 7.09 -3.87 4.71
CA ILE A 129 6.59 -5.18 4.30
C ILE A 129 7.72 -6.18 4.47
N SER A 130 7.52 -7.18 5.33
CA SER A 130 8.49 -8.26 5.55
C SER A 130 7.85 -9.59 5.21
N ILE A 131 8.59 -10.42 4.47
CA ILE A 131 8.16 -11.77 4.13
C ILE A 131 8.91 -12.80 4.99
N SER A 132 8.30 -13.93 5.27
CA SER A 132 8.94 -15.14 5.79
C SER A 132 8.38 -16.38 5.09
N ASN A 133 9.10 -17.50 5.18
CA ASN A 133 8.68 -18.79 4.60
C ASN A 133 8.41 -18.76 3.08
N SER A 134 8.92 -17.75 2.36
CA SER A 134 8.73 -17.68 0.91
C SER A 134 9.50 -18.79 0.20
N LYS A 135 8.82 -19.51 -0.69
CA LYS A 135 9.40 -20.59 -1.51
C LYS A 135 9.94 -20.10 -2.84
N GLN A 136 9.66 -18.85 -3.21
CA GLN A 136 10.05 -18.24 -4.46
C GLN A 136 10.24 -16.72 -4.31
N PRO A 137 10.98 -16.06 -5.22
CA PRO A 137 11.09 -14.61 -5.18
C PRO A 137 9.73 -13.94 -5.36
N LEU A 138 9.51 -12.86 -4.60
CA LEU A 138 8.33 -12.01 -4.73
C LEU A 138 8.75 -10.62 -5.16
N TYR A 139 7.99 -10.01 -6.05
CA TYR A 139 8.11 -8.60 -6.32
C TYR A 139 7.17 -7.84 -5.40
N CYS A 140 7.60 -6.65 -4.95
CA CYS A 140 6.75 -5.67 -4.30
C CYS A 140 6.60 -4.44 -5.20
N ARG A 141 5.37 -3.98 -5.40
CA ARG A 141 5.08 -2.73 -6.11
C ARG A 141 4.84 -1.61 -5.12
N ILE A 142 5.71 -0.61 -5.15
CA ILE A 142 5.65 0.56 -4.26
C ILE A 142 4.69 1.61 -4.84
N ALA A 143 4.78 1.87 -6.15
CA ALA A 143 3.94 2.86 -6.83
C ALA A 143 3.75 2.56 -8.31
N ALA A 144 2.69 3.13 -8.89
CA ALA A 144 2.47 3.22 -10.32
C ALA A 144 1.92 4.62 -10.66
N ALA A 145 2.43 5.23 -11.72
CA ALA A 145 2.00 6.55 -12.19
C ALA A 145 2.42 6.78 -13.65
N SER A 146 1.90 7.81 -14.29
CA SER A 146 2.36 8.25 -15.62
C SER A 146 3.86 8.57 -15.64
N THR A 147 4.35 9.22 -14.57
CA THR A 147 5.75 9.58 -14.35
C THR A 147 6.22 9.09 -12.99
N ILE A 148 7.44 8.56 -12.97
CA ILE A 148 8.24 8.25 -11.79
C ILE A 148 9.67 8.64 -12.15
N GLU A 149 10.26 9.51 -11.34
CA GLU A 149 11.60 10.05 -11.51
C GLU A 149 12.47 9.62 -10.33
N ALA A 150 13.62 9.02 -10.62
CA ALA A 150 14.59 8.65 -9.59
C ALA A 150 15.50 9.84 -9.26
N HIS A 151 15.73 10.06 -7.98
CA HIS A 151 16.64 11.05 -7.43
C HIS A 151 17.70 10.38 -6.55
N LYS A 152 18.59 11.18 -5.97
CA LYS A 152 19.62 10.71 -5.05
C LYS A 152 19.00 10.06 -3.81
N ASN A 153 19.78 9.23 -3.11
CA ASN A 153 19.44 8.66 -1.81
C ASN A 153 18.10 7.88 -1.83
N ASN A 154 17.92 7.01 -2.83
CA ASN A 154 16.73 6.15 -2.99
C ASN A 154 15.39 6.92 -2.90
N THR A 155 15.39 8.16 -3.40
CA THR A 155 14.22 9.04 -3.42
C THR A 155 13.59 9.05 -4.81
N TYR A 156 12.27 9.04 -4.87
CA TYR A 156 11.50 9.00 -6.11
C TYR A 156 10.37 10.03 -6.07
N ILE A 157 10.22 10.81 -7.14
CA ILE A 157 9.08 11.72 -7.31
C ILE A 157 8.07 11.02 -8.21
N VAL A 158 6.81 10.97 -7.76
CA VAL A 158 5.74 10.21 -8.42
C VAL A 158 4.65 11.13 -8.94
N GLY A 159 4.20 10.87 -10.17
CA GLY A 159 3.23 11.69 -10.88
C GLY A 159 3.78 13.09 -11.21
N ASP A 160 2.87 14.06 -11.31
CA ASP A 160 3.23 15.49 -11.44
C ASP A 160 3.57 16.08 -10.06
N LYS A 161 4.64 15.54 -9.45
CA LYS A 161 5.06 15.87 -8.07
C LYS A 161 3.95 15.66 -7.02
N ALA A 162 3.06 14.70 -7.27
CA ALA A 162 1.93 14.41 -6.40
C ALA A 162 2.39 13.92 -5.02
N TYR A 163 3.49 13.16 -4.97
CA TYR A 163 4.13 12.72 -3.74
C TYR A 163 5.57 12.28 -3.98
N THR A 164 6.32 12.18 -2.90
CA THR A 164 7.70 11.67 -2.85
C THR A 164 7.74 10.36 -2.07
N LEU A 165 8.49 9.40 -2.60
CA LEU A 165 8.83 8.15 -1.92
C LEU A 165 10.30 8.15 -1.56
N LYS A 166 10.63 7.69 -0.35
CA LYS A 166 12.00 7.36 0.03
C LYS A 166 12.07 5.89 0.41
N VAL A 167 12.76 5.10 -0.40
CA VAL A 167 13.02 3.70 -0.10
C VAL A 167 14.26 3.61 0.80
N ALA A 168 14.27 2.65 1.73
CA ALA A 168 15.41 2.45 2.63
C ALA A 168 16.74 2.33 1.86
N ASP A 169 17.81 2.85 2.47
CA ASP A 169 19.15 2.79 1.88
C ASP A 169 19.60 1.33 1.73
N GLY A 170 20.29 1.02 0.62
CA GLY A 170 20.72 -0.34 0.29
C GLY A 170 19.64 -1.20 -0.39
N THR A 171 18.36 -0.81 -0.38
CA THR A 171 17.32 -1.48 -1.15
C THR A 171 17.50 -1.21 -2.65
N LYS A 172 17.50 -2.28 -3.46
CA LYS A 172 17.62 -2.22 -4.93
C LYS A 172 16.25 -2.03 -5.59
N ALA A 173 15.67 -0.85 -5.45
CA ALA A 173 14.45 -0.49 -6.17
C ALA A 173 14.76 -0.15 -7.64
N PHE A 174 13.81 -0.44 -8.54
CA PHE A 174 13.95 -0.15 -9.96
C PHE A 174 12.64 0.36 -10.56
N ILE A 175 12.76 1.21 -11.58
CA ILE A 175 11.62 1.73 -12.34
C ILE A 175 11.41 0.86 -13.57
N ARG A 176 10.21 0.32 -13.74
CA ARG A 176 9.75 -0.36 -14.95
C ARG A 176 8.88 0.57 -15.77
N LYS A 177 9.07 0.58 -17.10
CA LYS A 177 8.13 1.23 -18.04
C LYS A 177 7.03 0.24 -18.42
N THR A 178 5.79 0.71 -18.50
CA THR A 178 4.63 -0.07 -18.94
C THR A 178 3.84 0.71 -20.00
N GLN A 179 2.85 0.07 -20.61
CA GLN A 179 1.93 0.77 -21.52
C GLN A 179 1.11 1.87 -20.83
N LYS A 180 0.90 1.76 -19.51
CA LYS A 180 0.09 2.69 -18.70
C LYS A 180 0.92 3.74 -17.95
N GLY A 181 2.25 3.73 -18.10
CA GLY A 181 3.16 4.66 -17.42
C GLY A 181 4.41 3.97 -16.89
N LYS A 182 4.69 4.16 -15.60
CA LYS A 182 5.85 3.61 -14.90
C LYS A 182 5.42 2.99 -13.57
N GLU A 183 6.21 2.01 -13.13
CA GLU A 183 6.05 1.35 -11.83
C GLU A 183 7.37 1.36 -11.08
N LEU A 184 7.32 1.58 -9.76
CA LEU A 184 8.48 1.45 -8.87
C LEU A 184 8.37 0.12 -8.13
N LEU A 185 9.35 -0.75 -8.34
CA LEU A 185 9.34 -2.13 -7.88
C LEU A 185 10.59 -2.47 -7.07
N VAL A 186 10.47 -3.47 -6.21
CA VAL A 186 11.57 -4.11 -5.48
C VAL A 186 11.43 -5.63 -5.59
N LEU A 187 12.54 -6.34 -5.81
CA LEU A 187 12.60 -7.79 -5.72
C LEU A 187 12.96 -8.20 -4.29
N LEU A 188 12.09 -8.98 -3.66
CA LEU A 188 12.33 -9.73 -2.42
C LEU A 188 12.78 -11.13 -2.85
N ALA A 189 14.10 -11.30 -2.95
CA ALA A 189 14.74 -12.49 -3.51
C ALA A 189 14.88 -13.62 -2.50
N ASN A 190 15.02 -13.31 -1.21
CA ASN A 190 15.25 -14.29 -0.16
C ASN A 190 13.99 -14.54 0.66
N ALA A 191 13.95 -15.70 1.31
CA ALA A 191 12.80 -16.16 2.09
C ALA A 191 12.40 -15.24 3.25
N THR A 192 13.28 -14.35 3.71
CA THR A 192 13.09 -13.47 4.87
C THR A 192 13.37 -11.99 4.56
N ASP A 193 13.20 -11.57 3.31
CA ASP A 193 13.47 -10.19 2.91
C ASP A 193 12.45 -9.20 3.50
N SER A 194 12.89 -7.95 3.64
CA SER A 194 12.04 -6.85 4.11
C SER A 194 12.27 -5.60 3.27
N LEU A 195 11.19 -4.88 3.01
CA LEU A 195 11.16 -3.61 2.31
C LEU A 195 10.58 -2.54 3.24
N THR A 196 11.34 -1.46 3.45
CA THR A 196 10.83 -0.25 4.11
C THR A 196 10.88 0.94 3.17
N TYR A 197 9.81 1.72 3.11
CA TYR A 197 9.77 3.01 2.43
C TYR A 197 8.87 4.00 3.16
N SER A 198 9.13 5.29 2.98
CA SER A 198 8.25 6.37 3.41
C SER A 198 7.63 7.10 2.23
N LEU A 199 6.45 7.67 2.48
CA LEU A 199 5.65 8.45 1.54
C LEU A 199 5.34 9.82 2.16
N THR A 200 5.63 10.88 1.41
CA THR A 200 5.35 12.28 1.76
C THR A 200 4.59 12.96 0.63
N TRP A 201 3.49 13.64 0.95
CA TRP A 201 2.62 14.35 0.01
C TRP A 201 2.14 15.66 0.61
#